data_AF-A0A914CFH3-F1
#
_entry.id   AF-A0A914CFH3-F1
#
_cell.length_a   1.000
_cell.length_b   1.000
_cell.length_c   1.000
_cell.angle_alpha   90.00
_cell.angle_beta   90.00
_cell.angle_gamma   90.00
#
_symmetry.space_group_name_H-M   'P 1'
#
loop_
_entity.id
_entity.type
_entity.pdbx_description
1 polymer ?
#
loop_
_entity_poly.entity_id
_entity_poly.type
_entity_poly.pdbx_seq_one_letter_code
_entity_poly.pdbx_strand_id
1 'polypeptide(L)'
;MWRAYANLDALPPQYNHLVVNHGVTFVDRQIGAHTQSVESKNGQLKEFVRRKYGIHDEPFTSHLREFAWRERFGDRNNVFYHLWSQISMFYPCIQ
;
A
#
# COMPACT_ATOMS: atom_id res chain seq x y z
N MET A 1 9.12 -20.52 7.92
CA MET A 1 8.58 -19.23 7.43
C MET A 1 7.86 -18.54 8.59
N TRP A 2 7.93 -17.21 8.74
CA TRP A 2 7.25 -16.51 9.85
C TRP A 2 5.73 -16.67 9.71
N ARG A 3 5.03 -16.93 10.82
CA ARG A 3 3.56 -17.09 10.90
C ARG A 3 2.76 -16.00 10.19
N ALA A 4 3.27 -14.77 10.12
CA ALA A 4 2.64 -13.67 9.39
C ALA A 4 2.50 -13.94 7.87
N TYR A 5 3.33 -14.84 7.31
CA TYR A 5 3.34 -15.22 5.89
C TYR A 5 2.59 -16.52 5.60
N ALA A 6 1.93 -17.12 6.59
CA ALA A 6 1.32 -18.45 6.45
C ALA A 6 0.20 -18.50 5.38
N ASN A 7 -0.40 -17.37 5.03
CA ASN A 7 -1.54 -17.28 4.10
C ASN A 7 -1.21 -16.52 2.81
N LEU A 8 0.06 -16.41 2.44
CA LEU A 8 0.44 -15.74 1.19
C LEU A 8 -0.13 -16.45 -0.04
N ASP A 9 -0.18 -17.79 0.00
CA ASP A 9 -0.71 -18.59 -1.11
C ASP A 9 -2.23 -18.43 -1.29
N ALA A 10 -2.92 -17.88 -0.28
CA ALA A 10 -4.35 -17.56 -0.36
C ALA A 10 -4.62 -16.16 -0.97
N LEU A 11 -3.56 -15.40 -1.30
CA LEU A 11 -3.73 -14.10 -1.94
C LEU A 11 -4.16 -14.24 -3.41
N PRO A 12 -4.86 -13.23 -3.97
CA PRO A 12 -5.22 -13.23 -5.37
C PRO A 12 -4.00 -13.37 -6.30
N PRO A 13 -4.13 -14.00 -7.49
CA PRO A 13 -3.00 -14.29 -8.39
C PRO A 13 -2.18 -13.06 -8.82
N GLN A 14 -2.74 -11.86 -8.73
CA GLN A 14 -2.00 -10.62 -9.01
C GLN A 14 -0.92 -10.26 -7.98
N TYR A 15 -0.87 -10.93 -6.81
CA TYR A 15 0.14 -10.70 -5.80
C TYR A 15 1.20 -11.81 -5.86
N ASN A 16 2.41 -11.44 -6.28
CA ASN A 16 3.55 -12.35 -6.29
C ASN A 16 4.47 -12.07 -5.10
N HIS A 17 4.73 -13.08 -4.28
CA HIS A 17 5.65 -12.98 -3.16
C HIS A 17 7.03 -13.48 -3.56
N LEU A 18 8.01 -12.57 -3.55
CA LEU A 18 9.41 -12.87 -3.84
C LEU A 18 10.23 -12.88 -2.55
N VAL A 19 11.29 -13.69 -2.52
CA VAL A 19 12.23 -13.79 -1.40
C VAL A 19 13.64 -13.57 -1.93
N VAL A 20 14.43 -12.81 -1.19
CA VAL A 20 15.87 -12.66 -1.44
C VAL A 20 16.64 -13.14 -0.21
N ASN A 21 17.73 -13.86 -0.42
CA ASN A 21 18.64 -14.27 0.65
C ASN A 21 19.78 -13.26 0.78
N HIS A 22 19.69 -12.37 1.77
CA HIS A 22 20.71 -11.34 2.04
C HIS A 22 22.06 -11.89 2.51
N GLY A 23 22.16 -13.17 2.89
CA GLY A 23 23.44 -13.84 3.13
C GLY A 23 24.20 -14.17 1.83
N VAL A 24 23.52 -14.13 0.68
CA VAL A 24 24.08 -14.48 -0.63
C VAL A 24 24.14 -13.24 -1.53
N THR A 25 23.01 -12.54 -1.71
CA THR A 25 22.91 -11.35 -2.56
C THR A 25 21.92 -10.34 -2.01
N PHE A 26 22.20 -9.05 -2.18
CA PHE A 26 21.25 -7.98 -1.84
C PHE A 26 20.14 -7.79 -2.88
N VAL A 27 20.42 -8.16 -4.13
CA VAL A 27 19.48 -8.14 -5.25
C VAL A 27 19.63 -9.47 -5.97
N ASP A 28 18.53 -10.21 -6.10
CA ASP A 28 18.50 -11.38 -6.96
C ASP A 28 18.39 -10.90 -8.42
N ARG A 29 19.40 -11.17 -9.25
CA ARG A 29 19.43 -10.73 -10.64
C ARG A 29 18.55 -11.57 -11.59
N GLN A 30 18.20 -12.79 -11.21
CA GLN A 30 17.41 -13.69 -12.04
C GLN A 30 15.93 -13.33 -11.97
N ILE A 31 15.43 -13.08 -10.76
CA ILE A 31 14.02 -12.73 -10.52
C ILE A 31 13.80 -11.24 -10.22
N GLY A 32 14.88 -10.46 -10.12
CA GLY A 32 14.82 -9.03 -9.82
C GLY A 32 14.40 -8.70 -8.38
N ALA A 33 14.42 -9.67 -7.47
CA ALA A 33 13.92 -9.50 -6.12
C ALA A 33 14.87 -8.65 -5.26
N HIS A 34 14.33 -7.59 -4.65
CA HIS A 34 15.04 -6.75 -3.69
C HIS A 34 14.05 -6.07 -2.73
N THR A 35 14.51 -5.68 -1.54
CA THR A 35 13.67 -5.07 -0.50
C THR A 35 13.58 -3.54 -0.60
N GLN A 36 14.47 -2.90 -1.38
CA GLN A 36 14.61 -1.44 -1.43
C GLN A 36 13.31 -0.69 -1.77
N SER A 37 12.50 -1.22 -2.71
CA SER A 37 11.21 -0.60 -3.05
C SER A 37 10.21 -0.67 -1.89
N VAL A 38 10.19 -1.79 -1.17
CA VAL A 38 9.35 -2.00 0.02
C VAL A 38 9.80 -1.07 1.15
N GLU A 39 11.11 -0.97 1.39
CA GLU A 39 11.68 -0.08 2.40
C GLU A 39 11.39 1.39 2.11
N SER A 40 11.58 1.82 0.86
CA SER A 40 11.24 3.17 0.41
C SER A 40 9.76 3.48 0.62
N LYS A 41 8.88 2.54 0.26
CA LYS A 41 7.43 2.70 0.45
C LYS A 41 7.05 2.81 1.93
N ASN A 42 7.67 2.00 2.79
CA ASN A 42 7.48 2.08 4.24
C ASN A 42 7.95 3.43 4.81
N GLY A 43 9.05 3.98 4.29
CA GLY A 43 9.51 5.33 4.64
C GLY A 43 8.48 6.41 4.30
N GLN A 44 7.95 6.37 3.08
CA GLN A 44 6.91 7.31 2.62
C GLN A 44 5.64 7.23 3.46
N LEU A 45 5.19 6.02 3.81
CA LEU A 45 4.02 5.82 4.68
C LEU A 45 4.27 6.42 6.07
N LYS A 46 5.43 6.16 6.68
CA LYS A 46 5.79 6.72 7.98
C LYS A 46 5.81 8.24 7.95
N GLU A 47 6.37 8.84 6.89
CA GLU A 47 6.38 10.28 6.71
C GLU A 47 4.97 10.85 6.54
N PHE A 48 4.13 10.21 5.72
CA PHE A 48 2.73 10.56 5.53
C PHE A 48 1.95 10.57 6.85
N VAL A 49 2.10 9.52 7.67
CA VAL A 49 1.47 9.43 8.99
C VAL A 49 2.01 10.51 9.94
N ARG A 50 3.33 10.71 9.97
CA ARG A 50 3.96 11.71 10.84
C ARG A 50 3.49 13.14 10.56
N ARG A 51 3.25 13.48 9.28
CA ARG A 51 2.72 14.81 8.89
C ARG A 51 1.31 15.09 9.43
N LYS A 52 0.58 14.08 9.90
CA LYS A 52 -0.73 14.24 10.53
C LYS A 52 -0.65 14.51 12.04
N TYR A 53 0.57 14.63 12.60
CA TYR A 53 0.88 15.04 13.99
C TYR A 53 0.24 14.21 15.11
N GLY A 54 -0.11 12.96 14.83
CA GLY A 54 -0.51 12.01 15.86
C GLY A 54 -1.98 11.64 15.79
N ILE A 55 -2.19 10.38 16.14
CA ILE A 55 -3.38 9.59 15.99
C ILE A 55 -3.82 9.28 17.41
N HIS A 56 -4.86 9.92 17.92
CA HIS A 56 -5.38 9.49 19.21
C HIS A 56 -6.47 8.43 19.08
N ASP A 57 -7.27 8.42 18.01
CA ASP A 57 -8.40 7.48 17.89
C ASP A 57 -8.56 6.78 16.52
N GLU A 58 -7.80 7.14 15.49
CA GLU A 58 -7.93 6.45 14.19
C GLU A 58 -7.07 5.19 14.09
N PRO A 59 -7.61 4.06 13.58
CA PRO A 59 -6.79 2.87 13.38
C PRO A 59 -5.75 3.11 12.28
N PHE A 60 -4.56 2.53 12.45
CA PHE A 60 -3.48 2.54 11.44
C PHE A 60 -3.96 2.09 10.06
N THR A 61 -4.96 1.20 10.01
CA THR A 61 -5.58 0.73 8.77
C THR A 61 -6.27 1.85 7.98
N SER A 62 -6.85 2.87 8.62
CA SER A 62 -7.41 4.04 7.94
C SER A 62 -6.33 4.84 7.23
N HIS A 63 -5.21 5.06 7.90
CA HIS A 63 -4.05 5.76 7.34
C HIS A 63 -3.44 5.00 6.15
N LEU A 64 -3.32 3.67 6.28
CA LEU A 64 -2.84 2.82 5.21
C LEU A 64 -3.77 2.88 3.98
N ARG A 65 -5.09 2.85 4.20
CA ARG A 65 -6.10 2.99 3.13
C ARG A 65 -6.00 4.35 2.44
N GLU A 66 -5.92 5.45 3.20
CA GLU A 66 -5.79 6.79 2.64
C GLU A 66 -4.48 6.94 1.86
N PHE A 67 -3.37 6.45 2.40
CA PHE A 67 -2.07 6.48 1.73
C PHE A 67 -2.11 5.72 0.40
N ALA A 68 -2.60 4.48 0.40
CA ALA A 68 -2.73 3.67 -0.80
C ALA A 68 -3.69 4.29 -1.83
N TRP A 69 -4.76 4.94 -1.37
CA TRP A 69 -5.70 5.65 -2.23
C TRP A 69 -5.05 6.88 -2.87
N ARG A 70 -4.35 7.72 -2.10
CA ARG A 70 -3.65 8.90 -2.61
C ARG A 70 -2.51 8.54 -3.56
N GLU A 71 -1.85 7.39 -3.35
CA GLU A 71 -0.85 6.91 -4.30
C GLU A 71 -1.45 6.61 -5.68
N ARG A 72 -2.68 6.10 -5.73
CA ARG A 72 -3.36 5.73 -6.98
C ARG A 72 -4.19 6.87 -7.59
N PHE A 73 -4.77 7.74 -6.77
CA PHE A 73 -5.80 8.71 -7.16
C PHE A 73 -5.55 10.12 -6.63
N GLY A 74 -4.44 10.34 -5.91
CA GLY A 74 -4.13 11.62 -5.26
C GLY A 74 -3.53 12.68 -6.18
N ASP A 75 -3.71 12.57 -7.50
CA ASP A 75 -3.33 13.62 -8.43
C ASP A 75 -4.01 14.94 -8.05
N ARG A 76 -3.23 16.02 -7.93
CA ARG A 76 -3.74 17.28 -7.37
C ARG A 76 -4.87 17.89 -8.20
N ASN A 77 -4.88 17.64 -9.51
CA ASN A 77 -5.86 18.22 -10.40
C ASN A 77 -7.18 17.44 -10.39
N ASN A 78 -7.14 16.14 -10.08
CA ASN A 78 -8.28 15.24 -10.23
C ASN A 78 -8.70 14.54 -8.92
N VAL A 79 -8.02 14.80 -7.80
CA VAL A 79 -8.28 14.11 -6.52
C VAL A 79 -9.74 14.19 -6.09
N PHE A 80 -10.39 15.35 -6.24
CA PHE A 80 -11.81 15.50 -5.93
C PHE A 80 -12.70 14.73 -6.91
N TYR A 81 -12.37 14.75 -8.20
CA TYR A 81 -13.10 13.98 -9.21
C TYR A 81 -13.04 12.48 -8.90
N HIS A 82 -11.86 11.93 -8.61
CA HIS A 82 -11.70 10.53 -8.25
C HIS A 82 -12.48 10.16 -7.00
N LEU A 83 -12.43 11.02 -5.96
CA LEU A 83 -13.18 10.81 -4.74
C LEU A 83 -14.69 10.74 -5.00
N TRP A 84 -15.25 11.73 -5.71
CA TRP A 84 -16.68 11.78 -6.01
C TRP A 84 -17.13 10.64 -6.91
N SER A 85 -16.36 10.31 -7.95
CA SER A 85 -16.63 9.20 -8.87
C SER A 85 -16.72 7.87 -8.12
N GLN A 86 -15.82 7.64 -7.15
CA GLN A 86 -15.86 6.41 -6.37
C GLN A 86 -17.00 6.41 -5.34
N ILE A 87 -17.27 7.53 -4.68
CA ILE A 87 -18.43 7.66 -3.78
C ILE A 87 -19.71 7.33 -4.53
N SER A 88 -19.89 7.85 -5.76
CA SER A 88 -21.09 7.58 -6.55
C SER A 88 -21.19 6.13 -7.02
N MET A 89 -20.06 5.42 -7.22
CA MET A 89 -20.06 3.98 -7.50
C MET A 89 -20.57 3.15 -6.31
N PHE A 90 -20.28 3.56 -5.07
CA PHE A 90 -20.71 2.85 -3.87
C PHE A 90 -22.09 3.27 -3.38
N TYR A 91 -22.46 4.53 -3.61
CA TYR A 91 -23.75 5.12 -3.23
C TYR A 91 -24.41 5.70 -4.48
N PRO A 92 -24.94 4.85 -5.38
CA PRO A 92 -25.64 5.33 -6.56
C PRO A 92 -26.85 6.12 -6.11
N CYS A 93 -27.03 7.33 -6.66
CA CYS A 93 -28.26 8.08 -6.48
C CYS A 93 -29.40 7.23 -7.07
N ILE A 94 -30.21 6.64 -6.20
CA ILE A 94 -31.44 5.96 -6.60
C ILE A 94 -32.31 7.01 -7.29
N GLN A 95 -32.61 6.82 -8.58
CA GLN A 95 -33.60 7.63 -9.29
C GLN A 95 -35.01 7.26 -8.83
#